data_AF-A0A380MRN6-F1
#
_entry.id   AF-A0A380MRN6-F1
#
_cell.length_a   1.000
_cell.length_b   1.000
_cell.length_c   1.000
_cell.angle_alpha   90.00
_cell.angle_beta   90.00
_cell.angle_gamma   90.00
#
_symmetry.space_group_name_H-M   'P 1'
#
loop_
_entity.id
_entity.type
_entity.pdbx_description
1 polymer ?
#
loop_
_entity_poly.entity_id
_entity_poly.type
_entity_poly.pdbx_seq_one_letter_code
_entity_poly.pdbx_strand_id
1 'polypeptide(L)'
;MKPQQYRLISEQVRANALAAVQALPISDAGFSRITHENKKAKIWVVRIEEEKQTRTHRQNRYLWGVVYKTIIDNDPGIFASEQTDAVLKQAGLTVKDVVHEFCKRRFLMPVFVAGIEVMPSTKTLEKAAFNDYVEDIRRWAAHELQIFIPDPVVAGYADIGR
;
A
#
# COMPACT_ATOMS: atom_id res chain seq x y z
N MET A 1 -3.42 22.44 16.85
CA MET A 1 -2.08 21.84 16.98
C MET A 1 -1.92 20.86 15.84
N LYS A 2 -0.79 20.89 15.11
CA LYS A 2 -0.54 19.92 14.02
C LYS A 2 -0.28 18.53 14.64
N PRO A 3 -0.69 17.43 13.98
CA PRO A 3 -0.36 16.09 14.44
C PRO A 3 1.16 15.93 14.52
N GLN A 4 1.67 15.45 15.66
CA GLN A 4 3.08 15.11 15.85
C GLN A 4 3.22 13.59 15.83
N GLN A 5 4.20 13.10 15.10
CA GLN A 5 4.52 11.67 15.00
C GLN A 5 5.97 11.45 15.41
N TYR A 6 6.21 10.48 16.30
CA TYR A 6 7.54 10.10 16.78
C TYR A 6 7.90 8.73 16.23
N ARG A 7 9.05 8.62 15.56
CA ARG A 7 9.56 7.35 15.05
C ARG A 7 10.53 6.77 16.07
N LEU A 8 10.10 5.74 16.81
CA LEU A 8 10.79 5.22 17.99
C LEU A 8 12.03 4.37 17.64
N ILE A 9 13.05 5.00 17.07
CA ILE A 9 14.30 4.35 16.62
C ILE A 9 15.40 4.33 17.69
N SER A 10 15.24 5.08 18.78
CA SER A 10 16.23 5.19 19.85
C SER A 10 15.58 5.60 21.17
N GLU A 11 16.32 5.36 22.26
CA GLU A 11 15.94 5.77 23.62
C GLU A 11 15.66 7.27 23.73
N GLN A 12 16.47 8.10 23.06
CA GLN A 12 16.27 9.54 23.03
C GLN A 12 14.94 9.93 22.40
N VAL A 13 14.57 9.32 21.27
CA VAL A 13 13.30 9.64 20.59
C VAL A 13 12.11 9.13 21.41
N ARG A 14 12.27 8.01 22.12
CA ARG A 14 11.27 7.50 23.07
C ARG A 14 11.04 8.46 24.24
N ALA A 15 12.09 8.98 24.85
CA ALA A 15 12.00 9.97 25.92
C ALA A 15 11.27 11.25 25.44
N ASN A 16 11.58 11.72 24.23
CA ASN A 16 10.91 12.87 23.63
C ASN A 16 9.41 12.64 23.43
N ALA A 17 9.02 11.45 22.96
CA ALA A 17 7.60 11.09 22.78
C ALA A 17 6.85 11.08 24.12
N LEU A 18 7.45 10.53 25.17
CA LEU A 18 6.88 10.52 26.52
C LEU A 18 6.72 11.93 27.08
N ALA A 19 7.74 12.78 26.95
CA ALA A 19 7.67 14.17 27.38
C ALA A 19 6.55 14.94 26.66
N ALA A 20 6.36 14.68 25.36
CA ALA A 20 5.29 15.28 24.58
C ALA A 20 3.89 14.86 25.06
N VAL A 21 3.72 13.58 25.42
CA VAL A 21 2.46 13.07 25.99
C VAL A 21 2.20 13.67 27.38
N GLN A 22 3.23 13.77 28.22
CA GLN A 22 3.14 14.36 29.57
C GLN A 22 2.79 15.85 29.55
N ALA A 23 3.24 16.58 28.52
CA ALA A 23 2.96 18.01 28.37
C ALA A 23 1.53 18.32 27.86
N LEU A 24 0.73 17.30 27.51
CA LEU A 24 -0.63 17.52 27.01
C LEU A 24 -1.56 18.02 28.13
N PRO A 25 -2.30 19.11 27.92
CA PRO A 25 -3.28 19.57 28.90
C PRO A 25 -4.44 18.58 28.93
N ILE A 26 -4.56 17.85 30.04
CA ILE A 26 -5.72 17.03 30.35
C ILE A 26 -6.75 17.96 30.97
N SER A 27 -7.85 18.20 30.26
CA SER A 27 -8.99 18.88 30.86
C SER A 27 -9.85 17.85 31.58
N ASP A 28 -9.96 17.96 32.90
CA ASP A 28 -11.06 17.30 33.61
C ASP A 28 -12.37 17.90 33.09
N ALA A 29 -13.21 17.07 32.48
CA ALA A 29 -14.54 17.50 32.05
C ALA A 29 -15.35 17.85 33.32
N GLY A 30 -15.46 19.13 33.64
CA GLY A 30 -16.22 19.62 34.78
C GLY A 30 -16.92 20.94 34.46
N PHE A 31 -18.21 21.01 34.79
CA PHE A 31 -19.01 22.23 34.67
C PHE A 31 -18.52 23.27 35.71
N SER A 32 -17.90 24.35 35.26
CA SER A 32 -17.53 25.46 36.14
C SER A 32 -18.78 26.29 36.47
N ARG A 33 -19.33 26.13 37.68
CA ARG A 33 -20.51 26.86 38.16
C ARG A 33 -20.31 28.39 38.19
N ILE A 34 -19.05 28.85 38.10
CA ILE A 34 -18.67 30.27 38.25
C ILE A 34 -18.68 31.00 36.90
N THR A 35 -18.35 30.33 35.80
CA THR A 35 -18.11 30.98 34.50
C THR A 35 -19.25 30.81 33.50
N HIS A 36 -20.27 29.99 33.80
CA HIS A 36 -21.38 29.69 32.88
C HIS A 36 -20.92 29.32 31.45
N GLU A 37 -19.70 28.82 31.28
CA GLU A 37 -19.14 28.42 29.98
C GLU A 37 -18.89 26.92 29.93
N ASN A 38 -19.44 26.28 28.89
CA ASN A 38 -19.15 24.88 28.57
C ASN A 38 -17.78 24.77 27.91
N LYS A 39 -16.71 24.59 28.71
CA LYS A 39 -15.40 24.25 28.18
C LYS A 39 -15.44 22.82 27.63
N LYS A 40 -15.47 22.67 26.30
CA LYS A 40 -15.31 21.36 25.65
C LYS A 40 -14.01 20.72 26.11
N ALA A 41 -14.11 19.57 26.75
CA ALA A 41 -12.96 18.79 27.15
C ALA A 41 -12.15 18.38 25.89
N LYS A 42 -10.84 18.57 25.93
CA LYS A 42 -9.94 18.11 24.86
C LYS A 42 -9.55 16.67 25.16
N ILE A 43 -9.96 15.76 24.27
CA ILE A 43 -9.59 14.35 24.33
C ILE A 43 -8.39 14.15 23.41
N TRP A 44 -7.33 13.56 23.95
CA TRP A 44 -6.12 13.22 23.21
C TRP A 44 -6.09 11.73 22.89
N VAL A 45 -5.61 11.36 21.70
CA VAL A 45 -5.48 9.97 21.26
C VAL A 45 -4.01 9.67 20.99
N VAL A 46 -3.48 8.62 21.64
CA VAL A 46 -2.15 8.08 21.35
C VAL A 46 -2.32 6.75 20.62
N ARG A 47 -1.65 6.62 19.47
CA ARG A 47 -1.66 5.40 18.64
C ARG A 47 -0.22 4.93 18.48
N ILE A 48 0.04 3.71 18.92
CA ILE A 48 1.34 3.04 18.77
C ILE A 48 1.12 1.91 17.77
N GLU A 49 1.86 1.96 16.67
CA GLU A 49 1.82 0.96 15.62
C GLU A 49 3.26 0.63 15.23
N GLU A 50 3.49 -0.62 14.84
CA GLU A 50 4.77 -0.99 14.23
C GLU A 50 4.95 -0.20 12.92
N GLU A 51 6.15 0.34 12.71
CA GLU A 51 6.48 0.99 11.45
C GLU A 51 6.48 -0.05 10.34
N LYS A 52 5.42 -0.07 9.53
CA LYS A 52 5.40 -0.85 8.30
C LYS A 52 6.45 -0.28 7.36
N GLN A 53 7.33 -1.15 6.85
CA GLN A 53 8.41 -0.75 5.96
C GLN A 53 7.88 0.14 4.82
N THR A 54 8.30 1.41 4.82
CA THR A 54 7.87 2.41 3.83
C THR A 54 8.22 1.96 2.40
N ARG A 55 9.29 1.16 2.27
CA ARG A 55 9.70 0.55 1.02
C ARG A 55 8.66 -0.42 0.45
N THR A 56 8.04 -1.28 1.26
CA THR A 56 6.97 -2.19 0.80
C THR A 56 5.75 -1.38 0.33
N HIS A 57 5.43 -0.27 1.00
CA HIS A 57 4.38 0.63 0.54
C HIS A 57 4.73 1.31 -0.79
N ARG A 58 6.00 1.66 -1.02
CA ARG A 58 6.47 2.21 -2.30
C ARG A 58 6.48 1.17 -3.43
N GLN A 59 6.94 -0.05 -3.15
CA GLN A 59 6.87 -1.18 -4.09
C GLN A 59 5.42 -1.45 -4.53
N ASN A 60 4.50 -1.47 -3.57
CA ASN A 60 3.07 -1.59 -3.88
C ASN A 60 2.55 -0.39 -4.69
N ARG A 61 2.93 0.85 -4.36
CA ARG A 61 2.52 2.01 -5.15
C ARG A 61 3.05 1.95 -6.59
N TYR A 62 4.27 1.48 -6.79
CA TYR A 62 4.83 1.28 -8.12
C TYR A 62 4.06 0.20 -8.90
N LEU A 63 3.83 -0.97 -8.29
CA LEU A 63 3.06 -2.05 -8.91
C LEU A 63 1.65 -1.59 -9.33
N TRP A 64 0.89 -0.98 -8.41
CA TRP A 64 -0.51 -0.61 -8.66
C TRP A 64 -0.68 0.69 -9.46
N GLY A 65 0.20 1.66 -9.21
CA GLY A 65 0.10 3.01 -9.76
C GLY A 65 0.81 3.18 -11.09
N VAL A 66 1.84 2.38 -11.36
CA VAL A 66 2.63 2.44 -12.60
C VAL A 66 2.44 1.17 -13.39
N VAL A 67 2.90 0.02 -12.89
CA VAL A 67 2.94 -1.23 -13.68
C VAL A 67 1.56 -1.61 -14.22
N TYR A 68 0.57 -1.82 -13.35
CA TYR A 68 -0.78 -2.18 -13.79
C TYR A 68 -1.50 -1.06 -14.54
N LYS A 69 -1.24 0.20 -14.17
CA LYS A 69 -1.86 1.34 -14.85
C LYS A 69 -1.35 1.45 -16.30
N THR A 70 -0.05 1.29 -16.52
CA THR A 70 0.57 1.32 -17.85
C THR A 70 0.05 0.18 -18.73
N ILE A 71 -0.12 -1.03 -18.17
CA ILE A 71 -0.73 -2.16 -18.91
C ILE A 71 -2.16 -1.81 -19.33
N ILE A 72 -2.98 -1.29 -18.43
CA ILE A 72 -4.39 -0.99 -18.70
C ILE A 72 -4.54 0.16 -19.70
N ASP A 73 -3.73 1.21 -19.56
CA ASP A 73 -3.80 2.40 -20.43
C ASP A 73 -3.40 2.11 -21.87
N ASN A 74 -2.56 1.09 -22.07
CA ASN A 74 -2.08 0.68 -23.39
C ASN A 74 -2.59 -0.72 -23.77
N ASP A 75 -3.65 -1.18 -23.10
CA ASP A 75 -4.18 -2.52 -23.31
C ASP A 75 -4.72 -2.65 -24.75
N PRO A 76 -4.29 -3.66 -25.53
CA PRO A 76 -4.79 -3.89 -26.89
C PRO A 76 -6.22 -4.46 -26.92
N GLY A 77 -6.98 -4.35 -25.83
CA GLY A 77 -8.35 -4.87 -25.68
C GLY A 77 -8.44 -6.23 -24.98
N ILE A 78 -7.38 -6.69 -24.31
CA ILE A 78 -7.36 -7.98 -23.60
C ILE A 78 -8.08 -7.86 -22.25
N PHE A 79 -7.84 -6.77 -21.52
CA PHE A 79 -8.33 -6.57 -20.16
C PHE A 79 -9.42 -5.50 -20.07
N ALA A 80 -9.32 -4.45 -20.88
CA ALA A 80 -10.17 -3.26 -20.85
C ALA A 80 -11.09 -3.18 -22.08
N SER A 81 -11.76 -4.29 -22.41
CA SER A 81 -12.82 -4.32 -23.42
C SER A 81 -14.18 -3.90 -22.82
N GLU A 82 -15.11 -3.44 -23.65
CA GLU A 82 -16.48 -3.09 -23.23
C GLU A 82 -17.20 -4.30 -22.60
N GLN A 83 -16.99 -5.49 -23.17
CA GLN A 83 -17.55 -6.74 -22.68
C GLN A 83 -16.97 -7.09 -21.30
N THR A 84 -15.67 -6.89 -21.12
CA THR A 84 -15.01 -7.12 -19.82
C THR A 84 -15.50 -6.12 -18.78
N ASP A 85 -15.61 -4.84 -19.11
CA ASP A 85 -16.06 -3.79 -18.18
C ASP A 85 -17.48 -4.06 -17.65
N ALA A 86 -18.39 -4.53 -18.51
CA ALA A 86 -19.75 -4.91 -18.11
C ALA A 86 -19.75 -6.06 -17.08
N VAL A 87 -18.98 -7.12 -17.35
CA VAL A 87 -18.85 -8.28 -16.45
C VAL A 87 -18.22 -7.87 -15.11
N LEU A 88 -17.20 -7.01 -15.14
CA LEU A 88 -16.50 -6.56 -13.93
C LEU A 88 -17.38 -5.68 -13.04
N LYS A 89 -18.17 -4.78 -13.64
CA LYS A 89 -19.16 -4.00 -12.90
C LYS A 89 -20.20 -4.87 -12.20
N GLN A 90 -20.69 -5.92 -12.86
CA GLN A 90 -21.63 -6.87 -12.25
C GLN A 90 -20.99 -7.66 -11.09
N ALA A 91 -19.71 -8.01 -11.21
CA ALA A 91 -18.96 -8.71 -10.17
C ALA A 91 -18.42 -7.80 -9.05
N GLY A 92 -18.54 -6.47 -9.19
CA GLY A 92 -17.95 -5.51 -8.24
C GLY A 92 -16.43 -5.47 -8.27
N LEU A 93 -15.81 -5.84 -9.40
CA LEU A 93 -14.35 -5.90 -9.59
C LEU A 93 -13.87 -4.75 -10.46
N THR A 94 -12.61 -4.35 -10.30
CA THR A 94 -11.96 -3.39 -11.20
C THR A 94 -11.06 -4.11 -12.21
N VAL A 95 -10.81 -3.48 -13.36
CA VAL A 95 -9.84 -4.00 -14.34
C VAL A 95 -8.45 -4.20 -13.70
N LYS A 96 -8.07 -3.34 -12.76
CA LYS A 96 -6.82 -3.49 -11.99
C LYS A 96 -6.77 -4.78 -11.18
N ASP A 97 -7.88 -5.19 -10.59
CA ASP A 97 -7.96 -6.45 -9.83
C ASP A 97 -7.79 -7.65 -10.75
N VAL A 98 -8.36 -7.60 -11.97
CA VAL A 98 -8.19 -8.65 -12.98
C VAL A 98 -6.76 -8.76 -13.46
N VAL A 99 -6.15 -7.63 -13.83
CA VAL A 99 -4.74 -7.58 -14.26
C VAL A 99 -3.84 -8.09 -13.13
N HIS A 100 -4.14 -7.73 -11.88
CA HIS A 100 -3.42 -8.24 -10.72
C HIS A 100 -3.50 -9.76 -10.60
N GLU A 101 -4.71 -10.34 -10.65
CA GLU A 101 -4.90 -11.79 -10.55
C GLU A 101 -4.32 -12.56 -11.75
N PHE A 102 -4.42 -11.99 -12.96
CA PHE A 102 -3.76 -12.53 -14.14
C PHE A 102 -2.25 -12.62 -13.93
N CYS A 103 -1.61 -11.51 -13.53
CA CYS A 103 -0.17 -11.47 -13.32
C CYS A 103 0.26 -12.45 -12.22
N LYS A 104 -0.50 -12.54 -11.12
CA LYS A 104 -0.23 -13.53 -10.07
C LYS A 104 -0.18 -14.94 -10.63
N ARG A 105 -1.23 -15.38 -11.33
CA ARG A 105 -1.31 -16.74 -11.89
C ARG A 105 -0.22 -17.01 -12.92
N ARG A 106 0.22 -15.97 -13.63
CA ARG A 106 1.18 -16.11 -14.73
C ARG A 106 2.64 -16.14 -14.28
N PHE A 107 2.99 -15.42 -13.22
CA PHE A 107 4.39 -15.19 -12.82
C PHE A 107 4.73 -15.67 -11.41
N LEU A 108 3.74 -15.96 -10.56
CA LEU A 108 4.03 -16.59 -9.27
C LEU A 108 3.94 -18.11 -9.39
N MET A 109 4.89 -18.79 -8.76
CA MET A 109 4.84 -20.24 -8.64
C MET A 109 3.72 -20.62 -7.66
N PRO A 110 2.76 -21.47 -8.07
CA PRO A 110 1.74 -21.99 -7.17
C PRO A 110 2.38 -22.90 -6.11
N VAL A 111 1.78 -22.92 -4.92
CA VAL A 111 2.20 -23.78 -3.81
C VAL A 111 1.14 -24.88 -3.62
N PHE A 112 1.58 -26.12 -3.50
CA PHE A 112 0.69 -27.24 -3.21
C PHE A 112 0.54 -27.44 -1.70
N VAL A 113 -0.67 -27.30 -1.19
CA VAL A 113 -1.00 -27.53 0.22
C VAL A 113 -2.08 -28.60 0.28
N ALA A 114 -1.77 -29.75 0.89
CA ALA A 114 -2.69 -30.89 0.99
C ALA A 114 -3.27 -31.35 -0.37
N GLY A 115 -2.47 -31.27 -1.43
CA GLY A 115 -2.90 -31.64 -2.80
C GLY A 115 -3.72 -30.59 -3.53
N ILE A 116 -3.96 -29.42 -2.91
CA ILE A 116 -4.65 -28.28 -3.52
C ILE A 116 -3.61 -27.27 -4.00
N GLU A 117 -3.75 -26.83 -5.25
CA GLU A 117 -2.94 -25.77 -5.82
C GLU A 117 -3.42 -24.40 -5.30
N VAL A 118 -2.54 -23.71 -4.56
CA VAL A 118 -2.84 -22.41 -3.96
C VAL A 118 -1.86 -21.37 -4.48
N MET A 119 -2.41 -20.28 -5.03
CA MET A 119 -1.61 -19.14 -5.46
C MET A 119 -1.12 -18.34 -4.24
N PRO A 120 0.19 -18.12 -4.08
CA PRO A 120 0.70 -17.32 -2.99
C PRO A 120 0.25 -15.86 -3.07
N SER A 121 0.14 -15.22 -1.90
CA SER A 121 -0.17 -13.80 -1.80
C SER A 121 1.07 -12.97 -2.12
N THR A 122 0.92 -11.93 -2.93
CA THR A 122 1.98 -10.93 -3.15
C THR A 122 2.36 -10.19 -1.87
N LYS A 123 1.48 -10.18 -0.86
CA LYS A 123 1.73 -9.55 0.45
C LYS A 123 2.76 -10.30 1.29
N THR A 124 2.94 -11.60 1.04
CA THR A 124 3.83 -12.46 1.82
C THR A 124 5.17 -12.71 1.13
N LEU A 125 5.37 -12.17 -0.07
CA LEU A 125 6.62 -12.32 -0.80
C LEU A 125 7.73 -11.56 -0.11
N GLU A 126 8.92 -12.17 -0.08
CA GLU A 126 10.13 -11.45 0.26
C GLU A 126 10.39 -10.37 -0.81
N LYS A 127 11.05 -9.29 -0.40
CA LYS A 127 11.40 -8.16 -1.27
C LYS A 127 12.09 -8.58 -2.58
N ALA A 128 13.04 -9.51 -2.53
CA ALA A 128 13.75 -9.97 -3.73
C ALA A 128 12.78 -10.66 -4.70
N ALA A 129 12.01 -11.64 -4.21
CA ALA A 129 10.98 -12.32 -4.99
C ALA A 129 9.90 -11.35 -5.53
N PHE A 130 9.55 -10.31 -4.78
CA PHE A 130 8.63 -9.27 -5.26
C PHE A 130 9.25 -8.46 -6.41
N ASN A 131 10.53 -8.10 -6.33
CA ASN A 131 11.21 -7.41 -7.42
C ASN A 131 11.28 -8.29 -8.67
N ASP A 132 11.63 -9.57 -8.53
CA ASP A 132 11.66 -10.53 -9.65
C ASP A 132 10.28 -10.66 -10.30
N TYR A 133 9.23 -10.81 -9.48
CA TYR A 133 7.84 -10.82 -9.95
C TYR A 133 7.48 -9.57 -10.77
N VAL A 134 7.90 -8.39 -10.32
CA VAL A 134 7.64 -7.13 -11.06
C VAL A 134 8.44 -7.08 -12.35
N GLU A 135 9.71 -7.50 -12.35
CA GLU A 135 10.52 -7.55 -13.55
C GLU A 135 9.99 -8.54 -14.59
N ASP A 136 9.46 -9.69 -14.16
CA ASP A 136 8.83 -10.64 -15.07
C ASP A 136 7.58 -10.07 -15.74
N ILE A 137 6.75 -9.32 -14.99
CA ILE A 137 5.63 -8.57 -15.58
C ILE A 137 6.12 -7.56 -16.61
N ARG A 138 7.17 -6.80 -16.29
CA ARG A 138 7.73 -5.78 -17.20
C ARG A 138 8.28 -6.39 -18.48
N ARG A 139 9.02 -7.50 -18.37
CA ARG A 139 9.54 -8.26 -19.52
C ARG A 139 8.42 -8.80 -20.39
N TRP A 140 7.42 -9.42 -19.76
CA TRP A 140 6.26 -9.93 -20.49
C TRP A 140 5.48 -8.83 -21.20
N ALA A 141 5.19 -7.70 -20.52
CA ALA A 141 4.48 -6.58 -21.13
C ALA A 141 5.24 -6.02 -22.34
N ALA A 142 6.56 -5.91 -22.25
CA ALA A 142 7.40 -5.46 -23.35
C ALA A 142 7.41 -6.47 -24.52
N HIS A 143 7.49 -7.77 -24.24
CA HIS A 143 7.59 -8.80 -25.28
C HIS A 143 6.25 -9.11 -25.94
N GLU A 144 5.22 -9.40 -25.15
CA GLU A 144 3.93 -9.89 -25.65
C GLU A 144 2.96 -8.76 -26.01
N LEU A 145 2.95 -7.68 -25.23
CA LEU A 145 2.02 -6.57 -25.44
C LEU A 145 2.65 -5.38 -26.16
N GLN A 146 3.97 -5.38 -26.35
CA GLN A 146 4.73 -4.23 -26.85
C GLN A 146 4.52 -2.96 -25.99
N ILE A 147 4.25 -3.15 -24.69
CA ILE A 147 4.04 -2.08 -23.71
C ILE A 147 5.31 -1.91 -22.89
N PHE A 148 5.93 -0.73 -22.98
CA PHE A 148 7.09 -0.41 -22.16
C PHE A 148 6.68 0.14 -20.79
N ILE A 149 6.97 -0.61 -19.73
CA ILE A 149 6.73 -0.19 -18.35
C ILE A 149 8.01 0.45 -17.78
N PRO A 150 7.97 1.75 -17.39
CA PRO A 150 9.13 2.46 -16.85
C PRO A 150 9.70 1.73 -15.64
N ASP A 151 11.03 1.67 -15.51
CA ASP A 151 11.68 1.11 -14.33
C ASP A 151 11.36 1.93 -13.06
N PRO A 152 11.57 1.36 -11.87
CA PRO A 152 11.31 2.06 -10.63
C PRO A 152 12.00 3.42 -10.49
N VAL A 153 13.24 3.56 -10.96
CA VAL A 153 14.02 4.80 -10.84
C VAL A 153 13.38 5.89 -11.71
N VAL A 154 13.12 5.57 -12.98
CA VAL A 154 12.46 6.48 -13.93
C VAL A 154 11.07 6.89 -13.43
N ALA A 155 10.35 5.97 -12.79
CA ALA A 155 9.02 6.24 -12.22
C ALA A 155 9.04 7.01 -10.87
N GLY A 156 10.20 7.42 -10.36
CA GLY A 156 10.33 8.19 -9.11
C GLY A 156 10.39 7.34 -7.83
N TYR A 157 10.73 6.07 -7.96
CA TYR A 157 10.88 5.07 -6.90
C TYR A 157 12.33 4.55 -6.81
N ALA A 158 13.33 5.45 -6.79
CA ALA A 158 14.75 5.07 -6.81
C ALA A 158 15.20 4.17 -5.63
N ASP A 159 14.43 4.08 -4.56
CA ASP A 159 14.73 3.33 -3.34
C ASP A 159 14.15 1.90 -3.32
N ILE A 160 13.37 1.49 -4.32
CA ILE A 160 12.73 0.16 -4.33
C ILE A 160 13.49 -0.91 -5.14
N GLY A 161 14.48 -0.50 -5.94
CA GLY A 161 15.21 -1.34 -6.91
C GLY A 161 16.61 -1.82 -6.50
N ARG A 162 16.91 -1.93 -5.19
CA ARG A 162 18.15 -2.57 -4.68
C ARG A 162 17.87 -3.79 -3.83
#